data_AF-A0A7V9U133-F1
#
_entry.id   AF-A0A7V9U133-F1
#
_cell.length_a   1.000
_cell.length_b   1.000
_cell.length_c   1.000
_cell.angle_alpha   90.00
_cell.angle_beta   90.00
_cell.angle_gamma   90.00
#
_symmetry.space_group_name_H-M   'P 1'
#
loop_
_entity.id
_entity.type
_entity.pdbx_description
1 polymer ?
#
loop_
_entity_poly.entity_id
_entity_poly.type
_entity_poly.pdbx_seq_one_letter_code
_entity_poly.pdbx_strand_id
1 'polypeptide(L)'
;MKGVSPTQNSLKYMRSLGYTCQVVEHWNPFANRRVDLFNCIDIVCLNGDKIVGIQTTSKANMSARRKKMKEEPAMALWLNAAGQLVLHGWYKSKNKWTPQVEVISD
;
A
#
# COMPACT_ATOMS: atom_id res chain seq x y z
N MET A 1 6.07 -22.24 8.00
CA MET A 1 6.47 -21.56 6.74
C MET A 1 5.88 -20.15 6.76
N LYS A 2 6.69 -19.09 6.62
CA LYS A 2 6.16 -17.72 6.52
C LYS A 2 5.36 -17.60 5.22
N GLY A 3 4.06 -17.35 5.33
CA GLY A 3 3.23 -17.03 4.16
C GLY A 3 3.73 -15.75 3.48
N VAL A 4 3.51 -15.64 2.17
CA VAL A 4 3.83 -14.41 1.41
C VAL A 4 3.09 -13.22 2.01
N SER A 5 3.80 -12.13 2.30
CA SER A 5 3.20 -10.95 2.95
C SER A 5 2.29 -10.16 1.98
N PRO A 6 1.31 -9.38 2.49
CA PRO A 6 0.53 -8.44 1.68
C PRO A 6 1.39 -7.49 0.84
N THR A 7 2.51 -7.02 1.38
CA THR A 7 3.51 -6.19 0.69
C THR A 7 4.12 -6.93 -0.50
N GLN A 8 4.60 -8.17 -0.29
CA GLN A 8 5.18 -8.99 -1.35
C GLN A 8 4.17 -9.31 -2.46
N ASN A 9 2.93 -9.62 -2.11
CA ASN A 9 1.85 -9.83 -3.08
C ASN A 9 1.57 -8.56 -3.89
N SER A 10 1.56 -7.39 -3.24
CA SER A 10 1.37 -6.09 -3.90
C SER A 10 2.49 -5.75 -4.87
N LEU A 11 3.76 -5.99 -4.49
CA LEU A 11 4.89 -5.82 -5.39
C LEU A 11 4.74 -6.69 -6.65
N LYS A 12 4.39 -7.97 -6.47
CA LYS A 12 4.19 -8.90 -7.60
C LYS A 12 3.07 -8.42 -8.52
N TYR A 13 1.95 -8.03 -7.94
CA TYR A 13 0.79 -7.53 -8.69
C TYR A 13 1.13 -6.26 -9.48
N MET A 14 1.65 -5.22 -8.83
CA MET A 14 1.95 -3.94 -9.49
C MET A 14 3.04 -4.07 -10.55
N ARG A 15 4.08 -4.87 -10.30
CA ARG A 15 5.12 -5.14 -11.30
C ARG A 15 4.57 -5.89 -12.52
N SER A 16 3.62 -6.80 -12.33
CA SER A 16 2.93 -7.47 -13.44
C SER A 16 2.09 -6.52 -14.31
N LEU A 17 1.69 -5.37 -13.75
CA LEU A 17 0.99 -4.29 -14.45
C LEU A 17 1.94 -3.25 -15.07
N GLY A 18 3.26 -3.49 -15.04
CA GLY A 18 4.27 -2.61 -15.64
C GLY A 18 4.76 -1.47 -14.74
N TYR A 19 4.43 -1.46 -13.45
CA TYR A 19 4.92 -0.45 -12.52
C TYR A 19 6.33 -0.77 -12.01
N THR A 20 7.16 0.26 -11.85
CA THR A 20 8.37 0.21 -11.05
C THR A 20 8.01 0.43 -9.58
N CYS A 21 8.35 -0.49 -8.69
CA CYS A 21 7.85 -0.48 -7.30
C CYS A 21 8.99 -0.59 -6.28
N GLN A 22 8.94 0.26 -5.26
CA GLN A 22 9.86 0.28 -4.14
C GLN A 22 9.10 0.19 -2.81
N VAL A 23 9.56 -0.70 -1.91
CA VAL A 23 9.07 -0.73 -0.52
C VAL A 23 9.71 0.43 0.22
N VAL A 24 8.89 1.23 0.89
CA VAL A 24 9.31 2.37 1.71
C VAL A 24 9.08 2.12 3.20
N GLU A 25 8.30 1.09 3.55
CA GLU A 25 8.19 0.58 4.93
C GLU A 25 9.49 -0.13 5.35
N HIS A 26 10.01 0.20 6.53
CA HIS A 26 11.19 -0.48 7.10
C HIS A 26 11.12 -0.58 8.62
N TRP A 27 11.87 -1.52 9.19
CA TRP A 27 12.05 -1.63 10.62
C TRP A 27 13.17 -0.69 11.07
N ASN A 28 12.88 0.23 12.00
CA ASN A 28 13.87 1.07 12.63
C ASN A 28 14.28 0.42 13.98
N PRO A 29 15.51 -0.12 14.11
CA PRO A 29 15.95 -0.80 15.33
C PRO A 29 16.19 0.17 16.49
N PHE A 30 16.59 1.41 16.22
CA PHE A 30 16.87 2.41 17.25
C PHE A 30 15.59 2.91 17.93
N ALA A 31 14.50 3.01 17.17
CA ALA A 31 13.19 3.38 17.68
C ALA A 31 12.32 2.16 18.03
N ASN A 32 12.84 0.94 17.82
CA ASN A 32 12.14 -0.33 18.03
C ASN A 32 10.71 -0.37 17.42
N ARG A 33 10.56 0.20 16.21
CA ARG A 33 9.25 0.31 15.54
C ARG A 33 9.38 0.18 14.04
N ARG A 34 8.27 -0.22 13.40
CA ARG A 34 8.16 -0.16 11.94
C ARG A 34 7.76 1.26 11.54
N VAL A 35 8.38 1.77 10.48
CA VAL A 35 8.17 3.10 9.93
C VAL A 35 7.69 2.94 8.50
N ASP A 36 6.54 3.52 8.21
CA ASP A 36 5.94 3.70 6.89
C ASP A 36 6.22 5.12 6.37
N LEU A 37 6.16 5.31 5.05
CA LEU A 37 6.31 6.64 4.47
C LEU A 37 5.06 7.46 4.81
N PHE A 38 5.27 8.65 5.35
CA PHE A 38 4.20 9.57 5.75
C PHE A 38 3.14 8.91 6.64
N ASN A 39 3.58 8.05 7.56
CA ASN A 39 2.71 7.31 8.47
C ASN A 39 1.67 6.41 7.78
N CYS A 40 1.74 6.14 6.46
CA CYS A 40 0.66 5.44 5.77
C CYS A 40 1.02 4.66 4.49
N ILE A 41 2.10 5.01 3.79
CA ILE A 41 2.46 4.39 2.52
C ILE A 41 3.49 3.29 2.77
N ASP A 42 3.18 2.06 2.34
CA ASP A 42 4.09 0.91 2.45
C ASP A 42 4.98 0.77 1.20
N ILE A 43 4.43 1.10 0.03
CA ILE A 43 5.06 0.95 -1.29
C ILE A 43 4.78 2.21 -2.11
N VAL A 44 5.79 2.69 -2.84
CA VAL A 44 5.61 3.66 -3.92
C VAL A 44 5.80 2.96 -5.26
N CYS A 45 4.88 3.22 -6.19
CA CYS A 45 4.90 2.69 -7.55
C CYS A 45 4.91 3.83 -8.57
N LEU A 46 5.69 3.68 -9.64
CA LEU A 46 5.83 4.62 -10.74
C LEU A 46 5.48 3.95 -12.06
N ASN A 47 4.70 4.63 -12.91
CA ASN A 47 4.45 4.23 -14.29
C ASN A 47 4.09 5.45 -15.14
N GLY A 48 4.97 5.85 -16.05
CA GLY A 48 4.80 7.06 -16.84
C GLY A 48 4.74 8.31 -15.95
N ASP A 49 3.63 9.03 -16.05
CA ASP A 49 3.31 10.24 -15.26
C ASP A 49 2.63 9.92 -13.92
N LYS A 50 2.40 8.64 -13.60
CA LYS A 50 1.69 8.23 -12.39
C LYS A 50 2.63 7.91 -11.25
N ILE A 51 2.39 8.54 -10.11
CA ILE A 51 2.97 8.18 -8.81
C ILE A 51 1.84 7.60 -7.94
N VAL A 52 2.03 6.38 -7.44
CA VAL A 52 1.01 5.67 -6.66
C VAL A 52 1.58 5.29 -5.30
N GLY A 53 0.98 5.80 -4.22
CA GLY A 53 1.23 5.38 -2.86
C GLY A 53 0.29 4.24 -2.49
N ILE A 54 0.83 3.12 -2.04
CA ILE A 54 0.06 1.91 -1.72
C ILE A 54 0.18 1.58 -0.23
N GLN A 55 -0.96 1.46 0.44
CA GLN A 55 -1.07 0.78 1.73
C GLN A 55 -1.51 -0.67 1.47
N THR A 56 -0.88 -1.62 2.15
CA THR A 56 -1.09 -3.05 1.99
C THR A 56 -1.60 -3.66 3.29
N THR A 57 -2.61 -4.51 3.20
CA THR A 57 -3.22 -5.15 4.37
C THR A 57 -3.95 -6.44 3.96
N SER A 58 -4.55 -7.13 4.93
CA SER A 58 -5.54 -8.18 4.64
C SER A 58 -6.90 -7.55 4.29
N LYS A 59 -7.73 -8.23 3.50
CA LYS A 59 -9.09 -7.78 3.16
C LYS A 59 -9.92 -7.44 4.41
N ALA A 60 -9.80 -8.24 5.47
CA ALA A 60 -10.51 -8.03 6.74
C ALA A 60 -10.14 -6.72 7.44
N ASN A 61 -8.93 -6.19 7.21
CA ASN A 61 -8.43 -4.98 7.86
C ASN A 61 -8.55 -3.72 6.97
N MET A 62 -9.17 -3.81 5.79
CA MET A 62 -9.27 -2.67 4.87
C MET A 62 -10.01 -1.49 5.48
N SER A 63 -11.11 -1.71 6.21
CA SER A 63 -11.89 -0.62 6.80
C SER A 63 -11.05 0.27 7.73
N ALA A 64 -10.27 -0.34 8.63
CA ALA A 64 -9.39 0.38 9.54
C ALA A 64 -8.27 1.13 8.79
N ARG A 65 -7.70 0.54 7.72
CA ARG A 65 -6.66 1.18 6.92
C ARG A 65 -7.18 2.32 6.06
N ARG A 66 -8.38 2.18 5.48
CA ARG A 66 -9.08 3.26 4.77
C ARG A 66 -9.29 4.46 5.69
N LYS A 67 -9.80 4.21 6.90
CA LYS A 67 -10.00 5.27 7.90
C LYS A 67 -8.68 5.98 8.19
N LYS A 68 -7.60 5.23 8.50
CA LYS A 68 -6.26 5.78 8.71
C LYS A 68 -5.78 6.63 7.52
N MET A 69 -5.93 6.15 6.30
CA MET A 69 -5.53 6.88 5.08
C MET A 69 -6.31 8.19 4.92
N LYS A 70 -7.61 8.19 5.18
CA LYS A 70 -8.45 9.40 5.06
C LYS A 70 -8.20 10.42 6.18
N GLU A 71 -7.77 9.97 7.34
CA GLU A 71 -7.52 10.84 8.50
C GLU A 71 -6.07 11.37 8.57
N GLU A 72 -5.15 10.82 7.78
CA GLU A 72 -3.74 11.22 7.78
C GLU A 72 -3.52 12.49 6.92
N PRO A 73 -3.11 13.63 7.50
CA PRO A 73 -2.97 14.89 6.77
C PRO A 73 -2.00 14.81 5.58
N ALA A 74 -0.95 13.99 5.68
CA ALA A 74 0.00 13.82 4.58
C ALA A 74 -0.63 13.15 3.34
N MET A 75 -1.72 12.40 3.49
CA MET A 75 -2.43 11.78 2.38
C MET A 75 -3.21 12.80 1.56
N ALA A 76 -3.81 13.81 2.20
CA ALA A 76 -4.42 14.94 1.50
C ALA A 76 -3.37 15.73 0.70
N LEU A 77 -2.19 15.96 1.27
CA LEU A 77 -1.07 16.60 0.56
C LEU A 77 -0.58 15.76 -0.63
N TRP A 78 -0.51 14.43 -0.48
CA TRP A 78 -0.15 13.52 -1.56
C TRP A 78 -1.14 13.60 -2.73
N LEU A 79 -2.45 13.58 -2.44
CA LEU A 79 -3.51 13.70 -3.45
C LEU A 79 -3.45 15.07 -4.15
N ASN A 80 -3.26 16.15 -3.40
CA ASN A 80 -3.08 17.51 -3.96
C ASN A 80 -1.83 17.63 -4.85
N ALA A 81 -0.79 16.83 -4.59
CA ALA A 81 0.40 16.73 -5.43
C ALA A 81 0.20 15.83 -6.67
N ALA A 82 -1.05 15.54 -7.05
CA ALA A 82 -1.44 14.65 -8.14
C ALA A 82 -0.97 13.18 -7.97
N GLY A 83 -0.58 12.79 -6.76
CA GLY A 83 -0.30 11.40 -6.44
C GLY A 83 -1.59 10.60 -6.27
N GLN A 84 -1.60 9.34 -6.72
CA GLN A 84 -2.71 8.43 -6.46
C GLN A 84 -2.49 7.67 -5.16
N LEU A 85 -3.56 7.42 -4.39
CA LEU A 85 -3.53 6.53 -3.23
C LEU A 85 -4.35 5.27 -3.47
N VAL A 86 -3.78 4.13 -3.13
CA VAL A 86 -4.41 2.82 -3.32
C VAL A 86 -4.29 1.98 -2.06
N LEU A 87 -5.39 1.35 -1.67
CA LEU A 87 -5.43 0.35 -0.62
C LEU A 87 -5.56 -1.04 -1.22
N HIS A 88 -4.60 -1.91 -0.92
CA HIS A 88 -4.65 -3.33 -1.27
C HIS A 88 -5.03 -4.19 -0.06
N GLY A 89 -6.20 -4.81 -0.12
CA GLY A 89 -6.62 -5.84 0.82
C GLY A 89 -6.49 -7.25 0.25
N TRP A 90 -5.54 -8.03 0.75
CA TRP A 90 -5.28 -9.39 0.27
C TRP A 90 -6.14 -10.44 0.97
N TYR A 91 -6.62 -11.39 0.19
CA TYR A 91 -7.36 -12.56 0.67
C TYR A 91 -7.10 -13.77 -0.24
N LYS A 92 -7.39 -14.97 0.26
CA LYS A 92 -7.36 -16.19 -0.57
C LYS A 92 -8.75 -16.44 -1.14
N SER A 93 -8.84 -16.55 -2.46
CA SER A 93 -10.03 -16.99 -3.18
C SER A 93 -9.65 -18.21 -4.01
N LYS A 94 -10.37 -19.34 -3.85
CA LYS A 94 -10.06 -20.61 -4.53
C LYS A 94 -8.57 -20.97 -4.47
N ASN A 95 -7.98 -20.84 -3.28
CA ASN A 95 -6.56 -21.06 -2.99
C ASN A 95 -5.55 -20.15 -3.74
N LYS A 96 -6.01 -19.05 -4.35
CA LYS A 96 -5.18 -18.03 -4.98
C LYS A 96 -5.24 -16.72 -4.21
N TRP A 97 -4.08 -16.11 -3.97
CA TRP A 97 -4.01 -14.76 -3.40
C TRP A 97 -4.57 -13.75 -4.39
N THR A 98 -5.59 -13.03 -3.99
CA THR A 98 -6.30 -12.04 -4.80
C THR A 98 -6.29 -10.70 -4.06
N PRO A 99 -5.95 -9.58 -4.72
CA PRO A 99 -6.11 -8.27 -4.13
C PRO A 99 -7.54 -7.79 -4.30
N GLN A 100 -8.12 -7.23 -3.24
CA GLN A 100 -9.15 -6.22 -3.37
C GLN A 100 -8.47 -4.86 -3.43
N VAL A 101 -8.65 -4.15 -4.53
CA VAL A 101 -8.02 -2.86 -4.80
C VAL A 101 -9.07 -1.76 -4.62
N GLU A 102 -8.73 -0.74 -3.85
CA GLU A 102 -9.56 0.44 -3.65
C GLU A 102 -8.72 1.69 -3.89
N VAL A 103 -9.17 2.57 -4.78
CA VAL A 103 -8.57 3.89 -4.96
C VAL A 103 -9.15 4.81 -3.91
N ILE A 104 -8.26 5.46 -3.14
CA ILE A 104 -8.66 6.43 -2.13
C ILE A 104 -8.69 7.80 -2.78
N SER A 105 -9.81 8.47 -2.62
CA SER A 105 -10.02 9.88 -2.94
C SER A 105 -10.49 10.60 -1.67
N ASP A 106 -10.38 11.92 -1.68
CA ASP A 106 -10.88 12.80 -0.63
C ASP A 106 -12.36 12.49 -0.31
#